data_AF-A0A969HGF0-F1
#
_entry.id   AF-A0A969HGF0-F1
#
_cell.length_a   1.000
_cell.length_b   1.000
_cell.length_c   1.000
_cell.angle_alpha   90.00
_cell.angle_beta   90.00
_cell.angle_gamma   90.00
#
_symmetry.space_group_name_H-M   'P 1'
#
loop_
_entity.id
_entity.type
_entity.pdbx_description
1 polymer ?
#
loop_
_entity_poly.entity_id
_entity_poly.type
_entity_poly.pdbx_seq_one_letter_code
_entity_poly.pdbx_strand_id
1 'polypeptide(L)'
;MVKDRRIITHRGEVSESQTALASSPASRRLFASSILWLLIFAVLFTLFMTASDKRSPRYILPVFPALTIIAAWGWLALAGGGAHFTPHASRLTPHASRSLALTAVLLVAAVVILLPYAPYYFTFYNPLLGGPFTAPRFVKIGWGEGLDQVGRFLQREDATRPSRVGTAYASTVAPYFEGDLSKVTESNLDYVVLYLKQIQSGEPAPEFIRYFEQTGPIFSVELNGLHYADVYPGPALQLLPPSTGSGQAADPQPIAFRPLTSYGQIGQPLEIDVVWPAGEALPVAPVVVSLAASGEQSSQIPALAQAEGQLTALAPDLLVSHHRLSLPADLARGPYSLWVEGQLLGEIELRNFQIPAELNQVQDVVFGQQIALTGYQFEPTADYLGVTVAWQGQTVERPDYTVFVQILAADTGERVAGVDTPPLKGEWPTSRWVKDEVVTDEYLVAIPPGFPPGHYLVIVGLYQPETGQRLTLADGQDYWLLPWTFIRK
;
A
#
# COMPACT_ATOMS: atom_id res chain seq x y z
N MET A 1 -2.74 1.22 -84.06
CA MET A 1 -3.73 1.34 -82.98
C MET A 1 -2.99 1.75 -81.72
N VAL A 2 -2.76 3.05 -81.54
CA VAL A 2 -2.06 3.65 -80.39
C VAL A 2 -2.82 4.92 -80.07
N LYS A 3 -3.23 5.12 -78.81
CA LYS A 3 -3.65 6.45 -78.34
C LYS A 3 -3.28 6.65 -76.89
N ASP A 4 -2.46 7.69 -76.71
CA ASP A 4 -1.87 8.19 -75.47
C ASP A 4 -2.88 8.48 -74.35
N ARG A 5 -2.47 8.16 -73.12
CA ARG A 5 -3.04 8.70 -71.88
C ARG A 5 -2.43 10.08 -71.61
N ARG A 6 -3.27 11.10 -71.43
CA ARG A 6 -2.93 12.29 -70.63
C ARG A 6 -3.88 12.39 -69.44
N ILE A 7 -3.26 12.48 -68.27
CA ILE A 7 -3.87 12.62 -66.95
C ILE A 7 -4.36 14.08 -66.81
N ILE A 8 -5.64 14.26 -66.50
CA ILE A 8 -6.23 15.57 -66.17
C ILE A 8 -6.14 15.73 -64.65
N THR A 9 -5.29 16.65 -64.20
CA THR A 9 -5.26 17.15 -62.81
C THR A 9 -6.36 18.21 -62.64
N HIS A 10 -7.44 17.87 -61.94
CA HIS A 10 -8.44 18.84 -61.48
C HIS A 10 -7.89 19.57 -60.25
N ARG A 11 -7.32 20.76 -60.45
CA ARG A 11 -7.05 21.73 -59.39
C ARG A 11 -8.36 22.46 -59.12
N GLY A 12 -9.04 22.13 -58.02
CA GLY A 12 -10.27 22.82 -57.61
C GLY A 12 -9.95 24.25 -57.23
N GLU A 13 -10.32 25.20 -58.08
CA GLU A 13 -10.48 26.60 -57.72
C GLU A 13 -11.60 26.71 -56.67
N VAL A 14 -11.21 26.90 -55.41
CA VAL A 14 -12.13 27.43 -54.39
C VAL A 14 -12.41 28.88 -54.78
N SER A 15 -13.53 29.09 -55.46
CA SER A 15 -13.99 30.37 -55.96
C SER A 15 -13.99 31.44 -54.86
N GLU A 16 -13.42 32.62 -55.15
CA GLU A 16 -13.46 33.85 -54.32
C GLU A 16 -14.87 34.20 -53.81
N SER A 17 -15.92 33.68 -54.46
CA SER A 17 -17.32 33.82 -54.05
C SER A 17 -17.65 33.15 -52.70
N GLN A 18 -17.02 32.03 -52.34
CA GLN A 18 -17.28 31.35 -51.05
C GLN A 18 -16.65 32.11 -49.87
N THR A 19 -15.49 32.73 -50.08
CA THR A 19 -14.84 33.62 -49.11
C THR A 19 -15.57 34.96 -48.94
N ALA A 20 -16.18 35.49 -50.02
CA ALA A 20 -16.98 36.71 -49.94
C ALA A 20 -18.29 36.51 -49.14
N LEU A 21 -18.97 35.36 -49.33
CA LEU A 21 -20.18 34.98 -48.58
C LEU A 21 -19.93 34.85 -47.06
N ALA A 22 -18.75 34.38 -46.66
CA ALA A 22 -18.35 34.28 -45.26
C ALA A 22 -18.22 35.63 -44.53
N SER A 23 -18.06 36.73 -45.28
CA SER A 23 -17.86 38.08 -44.72
C SER A 23 -19.10 38.98 -44.70
N SER A 24 -20.24 38.48 -45.20
CA SER A 24 -21.49 39.25 -45.29
C SER A 24 -22.04 39.68 -43.91
N PRO A 25 -22.80 40.78 -43.81
CA PRO A 25 -23.47 41.17 -42.57
C PRO A 25 -24.38 40.07 -42.01
N ALA A 26 -24.96 39.25 -42.89
CA ALA A 26 -25.81 38.11 -42.54
C ALA A 26 -25.00 36.96 -41.92
N SER A 27 -23.84 36.61 -42.47
CA SER A 27 -22.96 35.58 -41.89
C SER A 27 -22.40 36.02 -40.54
N ARG A 28 -22.04 37.30 -40.37
CA ARG A 28 -21.62 37.86 -39.08
C ARG A 28 -22.73 37.79 -38.02
N ARG A 29 -23.99 38.06 -38.40
CA ARG A 29 -25.15 37.95 -37.50
C ARG A 29 -25.45 36.51 -37.11
N LEU A 30 -25.42 35.58 -38.07
CA LEU A 30 -25.59 34.16 -37.80
C LEU A 30 -24.51 33.63 -36.86
N PHE A 31 -23.26 34.01 -37.09
CA PHE A 31 -22.15 33.61 -36.24
C PHE A 31 -22.25 34.19 -34.81
N ALA A 32 -22.60 35.47 -34.67
CA ALA A 32 -22.85 36.08 -33.36
C ALA A 32 -24.00 35.40 -32.60
N SER A 33 -25.05 34.99 -33.32
CA SER A 33 -26.14 34.19 -32.77
C SER A 33 -25.65 32.82 -32.27
N SER A 34 -24.79 32.14 -33.02
CA SER A 34 -24.19 30.86 -32.59
C SER A 34 -23.35 31.01 -31.30
N ILE A 35 -22.54 32.05 -31.19
CA ILE A 35 -21.78 32.34 -29.96
C ILE A 35 -22.70 32.59 -28.77
N LEU A 36 -23.78 33.35 -28.98
CA LEU A 36 -24.79 33.58 -27.94
C LEU A 36 -25.46 32.27 -27.49
N TRP A 37 -25.82 31.39 -28.41
CA TRP A 37 -26.39 30.08 -28.07
C TRP A 37 -25.42 29.17 -27.33
N LEU A 38 -24.13 29.20 -27.68
CA LEU A 38 -23.09 28.48 -26.94
C LEU A 38 -22.94 29.02 -25.51
N LEU A 39 -23.01 30.34 -25.32
CA LEU A 39 -23.00 30.97 -24.00
C LEU A 39 -24.24 30.61 -23.19
N ILE A 40 -25.43 30.68 -23.80
CA ILE A 40 -26.70 30.29 -23.17
C ILE A 40 -26.63 28.83 -22.74
N PHE A 41 -26.16 27.94 -23.62
CA PHE A 41 -25.96 26.54 -23.29
C PHE A 41 -25.02 26.37 -22.10
N ALA A 42 -23.84 27.01 -22.13
CA ALA A 42 -22.86 26.92 -21.05
C ALA A 42 -23.43 27.35 -19.69
N VAL A 43 -24.15 28.47 -19.67
CA VAL A 43 -24.78 29.01 -18.45
C VAL A 43 -25.92 28.12 -17.97
N LEU A 44 -26.89 27.79 -18.84
CA LEU A 44 -28.06 26.99 -18.46
C LEU A 44 -27.67 25.58 -18.03
N PHE A 45 -26.72 24.95 -18.74
CA PHE A 45 -26.23 23.63 -18.40
C PHE A 45 -25.49 23.65 -17.06
N THR A 46 -24.65 24.65 -16.81
CA THR A 46 -23.97 24.81 -15.52
C THR A 46 -24.97 25.00 -14.38
N LEU A 47 -25.99 25.86 -14.56
CA LEU A 47 -27.04 26.07 -13.57
C LEU A 47 -27.82 24.79 -13.29
N PHE A 48 -28.22 24.08 -14.34
CA PHE A 48 -28.93 22.80 -14.23
C PHE A 48 -28.11 21.75 -13.48
N MET A 49 -26.83 21.58 -13.83
CA MET A 49 -25.94 20.63 -13.15
C MET A 49 -25.65 21.04 -11.70
N THR A 50 -25.62 22.35 -11.41
CA THR A 50 -25.45 22.87 -10.05
C THR A 50 -26.67 22.60 -9.17
N ALA A 51 -27.87 22.57 -9.76
CA ALA A 51 -29.11 22.28 -9.03
C ALA A 51 -29.28 20.79 -8.67
N SER A 52 -28.60 19.88 -9.34
CA SER A 52 -28.72 18.43 -9.10
C SER A 52 -28.26 18.01 -7.70
N ASP A 53 -28.89 17.04 -7.06
CA ASP A 53 -28.43 16.50 -5.77
C ASP A 53 -27.18 15.62 -5.92
N LYS A 54 -26.96 15.02 -7.10
CA LYS A 54 -25.75 14.25 -7.42
C LYS A 54 -24.76 15.13 -8.18
N ARG A 55 -23.95 15.91 -7.46
CA ARG A 55 -22.97 16.84 -8.03
C ARG A 55 -21.59 16.19 -8.15
N SER A 56 -20.98 16.26 -9.32
CA SER A 56 -19.58 15.88 -9.54
C SER A 56 -18.96 16.86 -10.54
N PRO A 57 -17.71 17.32 -10.33
CA PRO A 57 -17.05 18.24 -11.27
C PRO A 57 -17.03 17.71 -12.71
N ARG A 58 -16.95 16.38 -12.89
CA ARG A 58 -16.97 15.75 -14.22
C ARG A 58 -18.25 16.00 -15.00
N TYR A 59 -19.36 16.32 -14.34
CA TYR A 59 -20.63 16.53 -15.05
C TYR A 59 -20.71 17.87 -15.77
N ILE A 60 -19.82 18.82 -15.46
CA ILE A 60 -19.74 20.09 -16.20
C ILE A 60 -18.86 19.99 -17.46
N LEU A 61 -18.20 18.85 -17.69
CA LEU A 61 -17.35 18.61 -18.87
C LEU A 61 -18.02 18.96 -20.21
N PRO A 62 -19.32 18.71 -20.44
CA PRO A 62 -19.98 19.08 -21.71
C PRO A 62 -19.98 20.58 -22.03
N VAL A 63 -19.76 21.46 -21.04
CA VAL A 63 -19.71 22.91 -21.24
C VAL A 63 -18.37 23.36 -21.84
N PHE A 64 -17.28 22.63 -21.59
CA PHE A 64 -15.94 23.04 -22.00
C PHE A 64 -15.78 23.18 -23.52
N PRO A 65 -16.26 22.27 -24.39
CA PRO A 65 -16.20 22.47 -25.84
C PRO A 65 -16.83 23.79 -26.30
N ALA A 66 -17.98 24.17 -25.74
CA ALA A 66 -18.65 25.43 -26.05
C ALA A 66 -17.80 26.63 -25.61
N LEU A 67 -17.29 26.60 -24.37
CA LEU A 67 -16.40 27.66 -23.85
C LEU A 67 -15.09 27.77 -24.64
N THR A 68 -14.51 26.66 -25.09
CA THR A 68 -13.30 26.66 -25.92
C THR A 68 -13.54 27.32 -27.27
N ILE A 69 -14.68 27.07 -27.92
CA ILE A 69 -15.05 27.74 -29.18
C ILE A 69 -15.20 29.26 -28.96
N ILE A 70 -15.90 29.65 -27.88
CA ILE A 70 -16.09 31.07 -27.52
C ILE A 70 -14.74 31.74 -27.23
N ALA A 71 -13.86 31.08 -26.46
CA ALA A 71 -12.54 31.58 -26.12
C ALA A 71 -11.65 31.72 -27.37
N ALA A 72 -11.63 30.72 -28.25
CA ALA A 72 -10.89 30.75 -29.52
C ALA A 72 -11.35 31.94 -30.39
N TRP A 73 -12.65 32.21 -30.45
CA TRP A 73 -13.15 33.39 -31.14
C TRP A 73 -12.71 34.70 -30.50
N GLY A 74 -12.71 34.78 -29.16
CA GLY A 74 -12.17 35.93 -28.42
C GLY A 74 -10.71 36.19 -28.76
N TRP A 75 -9.87 35.14 -28.80
CA TRP A 75 -8.48 35.25 -29.22
C TRP A 75 -8.33 35.71 -30.68
N LEU A 76 -9.14 35.21 -31.61
CA LEU A 76 -9.14 35.66 -33.01
C LEU A 76 -9.54 37.14 -33.15
N ALA A 77 -10.52 37.58 -32.37
CA ALA A 77 -10.91 38.99 -32.33
C ALA A 77 -9.75 39.87 -31.81
N LEU A 78 -9.09 39.43 -30.73
CA LEU A 78 -7.92 40.09 -30.15
C LEU A 78 -6.66 40.01 -31.03
N ALA A 79 -6.54 39.02 -31.90
CA ALA A 79 -5.45 38.94 -32.88
C ALA A 79 -5.70 39.84 -34.11
N GLY A 80 -6.82 40.57 -34.16
CA GLY A 80 -7.15 41.49 -35.25
C GLY A 80 -8.10 40.93 -36.31
N GLY A 81 -9.00 40.01 -35.93
CA GLY A 81 -9.99 39.36 -36.79
C GLY A 81 -10.73 40.32 -37.74
N GLY A 82 -10.16 40.47 -38.94
CA GLY A 82 -10.62 41.35 -40.02
C GLY A 82 -9.49 42.04 -40.79
N ALA A 83 -8.31 42.22 -40.20
CA ALA A 83 -7.15 42.71 -40.94
C ALA A 83 -6.58 41.55 -41.78
N HIS A 84 -6.91 41.52 -43.07
CA HIS A 84 -6.22 40.67 -44.04
C HIS A 84 -4.72 40.72 -43.77
N PHE A 85 -4.13 39.56 -43.48
CA PHE A 85 -2.69 39.33 -43.51
C PHE A 85 -2.24 39.60 -44.96
N THR A 86 -2.07 40.87 -45.28
CA THR A 86 -1.49 41.31 -46.55
C THR A 86 0.01 41.30 -46.32
N PRO A 87 0.78 40.42 -47.00
CA PRO A 87 2.21 40.24 -46.73
C PRO A 87 3.07 41.45 -47.14
N HIS A 88 2.47 42.59 -47.49
CA HIS A 88 3.13 43.74 -48.10
C HIS A 88 2.95 45.06 -47.33
N ALA A 89 2.28 45.08 -46.18
CA ALA A 89 2.20 46.26 -45.33
C ALA A 89 3.33 46.25 -44.28
N SER A 90 4.43 46.94 -44.58
CA SER A 90 5.64 47.02 -43.74
C SER A 90 5.48 47.79 -42.41
N ARG A 91 4.27 48.20 -42.04
CA ARG A 91 3.98 48.89 -40.78
C ARG A 91 2.67 48.38 -40.16
N LEU A 92 2.79 47.77 -38.98
CA LEU A 92 1.65 47.45 -38.13
C LEU A 92 0.86 48.74 -37.84
N THR A 93 -0.45 48.71 -38.04
CA THR A 93 -1.31 49.81 -37.61
C THR A 93 -1.28 49.93 -36.08
N PRO A 94 -1.46 51.13 -35.50
CA PRO A 94 -1.46 51.31 -34.04
C PRO A 94 -2.57 50.50 -33.32
N HIS A 95 -3.64 50.12 -34.03
CA HIS A 95 -4.65 49.20 -33.50
C HIS A 95 -4.13 47.75 -33.43
N ALA A 96 -3.44 47.28 -34.48
CA ALA A 96 -2.85 45.93 -34.48
C ALA A 96 -1.77 45.78 -33.41
N SER A 97 -0.92 46.78 -33.19
CA SER A 97 0.13 46.74 -32.16
C SER A 97 -0.44 46.69 -30.73
N ARG A 98 -1.52 47.44 -30.45
CA ARG A 98 -2.23 47.36 -29.15
C ARG A 98 -2.90 46.01 -28.92
N SER A 99 -3.49 45.43 -29.96
CA SER A 99 -4.14 44.11 -29.91
C SER A 99 -3.13 42.99 -29.63
N LEU A 100 -1.98 43.03 -30.30
CA LEU A 100 -0.85 42.13 -30.06
C LEU A 100 -0.29 42.29 -28.65
N ALA A 101 -0.13 43.53 -28.17
CA ALA A 101 0.34 43.79 -26.81
C ALA A 101 -0.64 43.25 -25.76
N LEU A 102 -1.95 43.48 -25.93
CA LEU A 102 -2.98 42.94 -25.04
C LEU A 102 -2.98 41.41 -25.05
N THR A 103 -2.87 40.79 -26.23
CA THR A 103 -2.75 39.33 -26.38
C THR A 103 -1.53 38.80 -25.62
N ALA A 104 -0.37 39.44 -25.77
CA ALA A 104 0.85 39.06 -25.06
C ALA A 104 0.71 39.22 -23.54
N VAL A 105 0.10 40.32 -23.07
CA VAL A 105 -0.18 40.54 -21.65
C VAL A 105 -1.10 39.45 -21.09
N LEU A 106 -2.16 39.08 -21.82
CA LEU A 106 -3.08 38.02 -21.40
C LEU A 106 -2.41 36.64 -21.36
N LEU A 107 -1.53 36.33 -22.32
CA LEU A 107 -0.74 35.10 -22.31
C LEU A 107 0.24 35.07 -21.13
N VAL A 108 0.98 36.15 -20.89
CA VAL A 108 1.89 36.26 -19.73
C VAL A 108 1.10 36.13 -18.43
N ALA A 109 -0.04 36.80 -18.30
CA ALA A 109 -0.91 36.67 -17.13
C ALA A 109 -1.38 35.24 -16.93
N ALA A 110 -1.80 34.54 -18.00
CA ALA A 110 -2.19 33.14 -17.92
C ALA A 110 -1.04 32.23 -17.44
N VAL A 111 0.17 32.43 -17.97
CA VAL A 111 1.37 31.70 -17.53
C VAL A 111 1.69 31.98 -16.07
N VAL A 112 1.70 33.25 -15.66
CA VAL A 112 1.98 33.65 -14.27
C VAL A 112 0.95 33.07 -13.30
N ILE A 113 -0.32 32.98 -13.71
CA ILE A 113 -1.38 32.35 -12.90
C ILE A 113 -1.17 30.83 -12.79
N LEU A 114 -0.73 30.16 -13.86
CA LEU A 114 -0.60 28.70 -13.88
C LEU A 114 0.72 28.18 -13.30
N LEU A 115 1.79 28.97 -13.37
CA LEU A 115 3.14 28.55 -12.99
C LEU A 115 3.25 28.05 -11.54
N PRO A 116 2.64 28.68 -10.53
CA PRO A 116 2.67 28.18 -9.14
C PRO A 116 2.00 26.81 -8.97
N TYR A 117 1.12 26.43 -9.89
CA TYR A 117 0.38 25.18 -9.83
C TYR A 117 1.05 24.05 -10.62
N ALA A 118 2.17 24.30 -11.30
CA ALA A 118 2.93 23.23 -11.95
C ALA A 118 3.68 22.38 -10.89
N PRO A 119 3.69 21.03 -11.00
CA PRO A 119 3.01 20.20 -12.00
C PRO A 119 1.55 19.83 -11.64
N TYR A 120 1.08 20.19 -10.44
CA TYR A 120 -0.23 19.82 -9.89
C TYR A 120 -1.36 20.79 -10.26
N TYR A 121 -1.68 20.94 -11.55
CA TYR A 121 -2.64 21.95 -12.01
C TYR A 121 -4.07 21.82 -11.42
N PHE A 122 -4.46 20.63 -10.97
CA PHE A 122 -5.76 20.41 -10.32
C PHE A 122 -5.86 20.94 -8.88
N THR A 123 -4.77 21.48 -8.34
CA THR A 123 -4.75 22.21 -7.07
C THR A 123 -5.20 23.67 -7.22
N PHE A 124 -5.50 24.12 -8.45
CA PHE A 124 -6.05 25.46 -8.70
C PHE A 124 -7.51 25.58 -8.24
N TYR A 125 -7.77 26.52 -7.34
CA TYR A 125 -9.11 26.92 -6.90
C TYR A 125 -9.26 28.43 -7.03
N ASN A 126 -10.44 28.90 -7.48
CA ASN A 126 -10.69 30.31 -7.77
C ASN A 126 -10.45 31.20 -6.52
N PRO A 127 -9.42 32.07 -6.52
CA PRO A 127 -9.11 32.92 -5.38
C PRO A 127 -10.24 33.90 -5.01
N LEU A 128 -11.06 34.32 -5.98
CA LEU A 128 -12.20 35.21 -5.75
C LEU A 128 -13.31 34.54 -4.92
N LEU A 129 -13.33 33.20 -4.89
CA LEU A 129 -14.24 32.41 -4.05
C LEU A 129 -13.55 31.91 -2.77
N GLY A 130 -12.38 32.49 -2.43
CA GLY A 130 -11.55 32.10 -1.28
C GLY A 130 -10.56 30.96 -1.55
N GLY A 131 -10.48 30.48 -2.80
CA GLY A 131 -9.44 29.56 -3.26
C GLY A 131 -9.32 28.28 -2.41
N PRO A 132 -8.10 27.84 -2.07
CA PRO A 132 -7.87 26.59 -1.34
C PRO A 132 -8.54 26.56 0.04
N PHE A 133 -8.68 27.69 0.74
CA PHE A 133 -9.27 27.71 2.09
C PHE A 133 -10.78 27.45 2.12
N THR A 134 -11.46 27.75 1.01
CA THR A 134 -12.92 27.63 0.91
C THR A 134 -13.33 26.35 0.17
N ALA A 135 -12.56 25.92 -0.83
CA ALA A 135 -12.91 24.78 -1.68
C ALA A 135 -13.24 23.48 -0.93
N PRO A 136 -12.48 23.04 0.12
CA PRO A 136 -12.75 21.78 0.82
C PRO A 136 -14.12 21.72 1.51
N ARG A 137 -14.74 22.88 1.75
CA ARG A 137 -16.06 22.97 2.40
C ARG A 137 -17.23 22.71 1.45
N PHE A 138 -17.01 22.85 0.14
CA PHE A 138 -18.07 22.76 -0.87
C PHE A 138 -17.90 21.59 -1.83
N VAL A 139 -16.67 21.13 -2.03
CA VAL A 139 -16.36 20.02 -2.94
C VAL A 139 -15.38 19.05 -2.29
N LYS A 140 -15.52 17.78 -2.65
CA LYS A 140 -14.51 16.78 -2.34
C LYS A 140 -13.28 17.04 -3.21
N ILE A 141 -12.13 17.23 -2.57
CA ILE A 141 -10.87 17.57 -3.21
C ILE A 141 -10.04 16.30 -3.35
N GLY A 142 -9.46 16.12 -4.54
CA GLY A 142 -8.40 15.16 -4.74
C GLY A 142 -8.73 14.07 -5.76
N TRP A 143 -7.83 13.93 -6.72
CA TRP A 143 -7.75 12.91 -7.76
C TRP A 143 -6.44 12.12 -7.70
N GLY A 144 -5.63 12.36 -6.67
CA GLY A 144 -4.33 11.74 -6.45
C GLY A 144 -3.15 12.72 -6.60
N GLU A 145 -3.42 14.02 -6.54
CA GLU A 145 -2.40 15.05 -6.45
C GLU A 145 -1.49 14.76 -5.25
N GLY A 146 -0.18 14.75 -5.47
CA GLY A 146 0.81 14.51 -4.42
C GLY A 146 1.02 13.04 -4.05
N LEU A 147 0.20 12.10 -4.51
CA LEU A 147 0.42 10.67 -4.23
C LEU A 147 1.69 10.12 -4.88
N ASP A 148 2.23 10.79 -5.89
CA ASP A 148 3.56 10.50 -6.43
C ASP A 148 4.68 10.82 -5.43
N GLN A 149 4.49 11.84 -4.57
CA GLN A 149 5.41 12.13 -3.49
C GLN A 149 5.32 11.07 -2.39
N VAL A 150 4.11 10.60 -2.07
CA VAL A 150 3.89 9.49 -1.13
C VAL A 150 4.60 8.22 -1.61
N GLY A 151 4.39 7.80 -2.87
CA GLY A 151 5.02 6.60 -3.40
C GLY A 151 6.55 6.69 -3.37
N ARG A 152 7.13 7.84 -3.76
CA ARG A 152 8.59 8.05 -3.68
C ARG A 152 9.13 8.10 -2.25
N PHE A 153 8.36 8.60 -1.29
CA PHE A 153 8.74 8.58 0.12
C PHE A 153 8.81 7.14 0.63
N LEU A 154 7.75 6.35 0.41
CA LEU A 154 7.67 4.94 0.80
C LEU A 154 8.79 4.11 0.17
N GLN A 155 9.11 4.36 -1.10
CA GLN A 155 10.19 3.68 -1.81
C GLN A 155 11.58 3.93 -1.21
N ARG A 156 11.80 5.10 -0.57
CA ARG A 156 13.10 5.47 0.01
C ARG A 156 13.29 4.95 1.42
N GLU A 157 12.23 4.98 2.23
CA GLU A 157 12.27 4.53 3.62
C GLU A 157 12.60 3.04 3.74
N ASP A 158 12.15 2.22 2.79
CA ASP A 158 12.27 0.77 2.90
C ASP A 158 12.96 0.13 1.69
N ALA A 159 14.19 0.55 1.41
CA ALA A 159 15.00 -0.04 0.33
C ALA A 159 15.37 -1.52 0.59
N THR A 160 15.09 -2.06 1.78
CA THR A 160 15.47 -3.42 2.20
C THR A 160 14.34 -4.43 2.15
N ARG A 161 13.07 -4.00 2.09
CA ARG A 161 11.90 -4.87 1.87
C ARG A 161 10.76 -4.10 1.19
N PRO A 162 9.96 -4.72 0.32
CA PRO A 162 8.74 -4.10 -0.15
C PRO A 162 7.76 -3.99 1.02
N SER A 163 7.53 -2.76 1.48
CA SER A 163 6.57 -2.49 2.54
C SER A 163 5.15 -2.85 2.10
N ARG A 164 4.30 -3.22 3.05
CA ARG A 164 2.86 -3.32 2.82
C ARG A 164 2.20 -2.01 3.19
N VAL A 165 1.55 -1.39 2.23
CA VAL A 165 0.98 -0.05 2.38
C VAL A 165 -0.52 -0.09 2.15
N GLY A 166 -1.27 0.31 3.17
CA GLY A 166 -2.72 0.41 3.10
C GLY A 166 -3.13 1.76 2.52
N THR A 167 -3.85 1.76 1.41
CA THR A 167 -4.36 3.00 0.81
C THR A 167 -5.65 2.77 0.03
N ALA A 168 -6.57 3.75 0.06
CA ALA A 168 -7.74 3.75 -0.82
C ALA A 168 -7.39 4.11 -2.27
N TYR A 169 -6.16 4.55 -2.55
CA TYR A 169 -5.71 5.08 -3.85
C TYR A 169 -4.58 4.24 -4.47
N ALA A 170 -4.63 2.91 -4.29
CA ALA A 170 -3.57 1.99 -4.71
C ALA A 170 -3.14 2.19 -6.17
N SER A 171 -4.09 2.33 -7.10
CA SER A 171 -3.79 2.53 -8.52
C SER A 171 -3.03 3.82 -8.85
N THR A 172 -3.05 4.82 -7.96
CA THR A 172 -2.35 6.10 -8.15
C THR A 172 -0.98 6.11 -7.50
N VAL A 173 -0.79 5.32 -6.44
CA VAL A 173 0.51 5.15 -5.77
C VAL A 173 1.38 4.13 -6.50
N ALA A 174 0.78 3.06 -7.05
CA ALA A 174 1.47 1.94 -7.70
C ALA A 174 2.55 2.31 -8.73
N PRO A 175 2.41 3.36 -9.57
CA PRO A 175 3.46 3.72 -10.53
C PRO A 175 4.76 4.24 -9.89
N TYR A 176 4.76 4.52 -8.59
CA TYR A 176 5.87 5.17 -7.87
C TYR A 176 6.39 4.35 -6.68
N PHE A 177 5.84 3.15 -6.46
CA PHE A 177 6.14 2.29 -5.32
C PHE A 177 6.08 0.82 -5.74
N GLU A 178 7.15 0.06 -5.49
CA GLU A 178 7.30 -1.34 -5.91
C GLU A 178 6.96 -2.36 -4.80
N GLY A 179 6.12 -1.99 -3.82
CA GLY A 179 5.65 -2.90 -2.77
C GLY A 179 4.18 -3.30 -2.87
N ASP A 180 3.69 -3.96 -1.82
CA ASP A 180 2.30 -4.45 -1.78
C ASP A 180 1.34 -3.35 -1.34
N LEU A 181 0.30 -3.15 -2.15
CA LEU A 181 -0.73 -2.15 -1.92
C LEU A 181 -2.05 -2.85 -1.61
N SER A 182 -2.55 -2.66 -0.40
CA SER A 182 -3.77 -3.30 0.08
C SER A 182 -4.75 -2.27 0.63
N LYS A 183 -5.89 -2.75 1.16
CA LYS A 183 -6.89 -1.86 1.74
C LYS A 183 -6.30 -1.17 2.97
N VAL A 184 -6.72 0.06 3.21
CA VAL A 184 -6.27 0.86 4.37
C VAL A 184 -6.56 0.20 5.73
N THR A 185 -7.50 -0.75 5.76
CA THR A 185 -7.94 -1.49 6.97
C THR A 185 -7.26 -2.85 7.14
N GLU A 186 -6.38 -3.26 6.23
CA GLU A 186 -5.71 -4.56 6.31
C GLU A 186 -4.88 -4.63 7.60
N SER A 187 -4.93 -5.75 8.33
CA SER A 187 -4.30 -5.85 9.66
C SER A 187 -2.78 -5.81 9.63
N ASN A 188 -2.17 -6.19 8.51
CA ASN A 188 -0.74 -6.44 8.45
C ASN A 188 -0.04 -5.42 7.53
N LEU A 189 -0.10 -4.16 7.93
CA LEU A 189 0.46 -3.03 7.19
C LEU A 189 1.71 -2.48 7.86
N ASP A 190 2.70 -2.11 7.06
CA ASP A 190 3.87 -1.35 7.53
C ASP A 190 3.56 0.15 7.53
N TYR A 191 2.70 0.62 6.62
CA TYR A 191 2.26 2.01 6.55
C TYR A 191 0.77 2.14 6.21
N VAL A 192 0.15 3.20 6.72
CA VAL A 192 -1.24 3.58 6.44
C VAL A 192 -1.23 4.95 5.76
N VAL A 193 -1.84 5.05 4.57
CA VAL A 193 -1.93 6.31 3.83
C VAL A 193 -3.38 6.79 3.82
N LEU A 194 -3.60 7.95 4.42
CA LEU A 194 -4.89 8.64 4.41
C LEU A 194 -4.85 9.81 3.43
N TYR A 195 -5.84 9.88 2.54
CA TYR A 195 -5.95 10.93 1.54
C TYR A 195 -7.11 11.88 1.86
N LEU A 196 -6.96 13.17 1.55
CA LEU A 196 -7.92 14.22 1.89
C LEU A 196 -9.35 13.88 1.48
N LYS A 197 -9.55 13.36 0.26
CA LYS A 197 -10.89 12.98 -0.23
C LYS A 197 -11.53 11.88 0.61
N GLN A 198 -10.72 10.94 1.09
CA GLN A 198 -11.16 9.84 1.94
C GLN A 198 -11.54 10.37 3.33
N ILE A 199 -10.72 11.27 3.89
CA ILE A 199 -11.01 12.00 5.14
C ILE A 199 -12.33 12.78 5.01
N GLN A 200 -12.51 13.57 3.96
CA GLN A 200 -13.75 14.30 3.66
C GLN A 200 -14.97 13.39 3.45
N SER A 201 -14.75 12.12 3.16
CA SER A 201 -15.82 11.12 2.98
C SER A 201 -16.13 10.34 4.26
N GLY A 202 -15.32 10.48 5.31
CA GLY A 202 -15.44 9.70 6.53
C GLY A 202 -15.09 8.21 6.36
N GLU A 203 -14.30 7.87 5.33
CA GLU A 203 -13.93 6.48 5.01
C GLU A 203 -12.51 6.14 5.54
N PRO A 204 -12.23 4.92 6.01
CA PRO A 204 -13.16 3.79 6.13
C PRO A 204 -14.19 3.99 7.26
N ALA A 205 -13.83 4.71 8.32
CA ALA A 205 -14.72 5.15 9.38
C ALA A 205 -14.17 6.43 10.04
N PRO A 206 -15.02 7.33 10.58
CA PRO A 206 -14.57 8.56 11.25
C PRO A 206 -13.65 8.31 12.45
N GLU A 207 -13.84 7.21 13.18
CA GLU A 207 -13.02 6.82 14.33
C GLU A 207 -11.62 6.38 13.89
N PHE A 208 -11.52 5.66 12.77
CA PHE A 208 -10.25 5.29 12.15
C PHE A 208 -9.43 6.53 11.76
N ILE A 209 -10.07 7.48 11.09
CA ILE A 209 -9.42 8.72 10.66
C ILE A 209 -8.90 9.50 11.87
N ARG A 210 -9.76 9.71 12.87
CA ARG A 210 -9.42 10.49 14.07
C ARG A 210 -8.32 9.84 14.89
N TYR A 211 -8.30 8.51 15.00
CA TYR A 211 -7.21 7.80 15.67
C TYR A 211 -5.86 8.18 15.04
N PHE A 212 -5.73 8.09 13.71
CA PHE A 212 -4.48 8.42 13.04
C PHE A 212 -4.14 9.91 13.10
N GLU A 213 -5.11 10.81 12.93
CA GLU A 213 -4.90 12.27 13.07
C GLU A 213 -4.26 12.66 14.42
N GLN A 214 -4.53 11.91 15.50
CA GLN A 214 -3.93 12.15 16.82
C GLN A 214 -2.55 11.52 17.00
N THR A 215 -2.23 10.44 16.26
CA THR A 215 -0.89 9.81 16.33
C THR A 215 0.21 10.62 15.65
N GLY A 216 -0.16 11.49 14.71
CA GLY A 216 0.77 12.31 13.95
C GLY A 216 1.39 11.57 12.75
N PRO A 217 1.39 12.17 11.55
CA PRO A 217 1.97 11.55 10.36
C PRO A 217 3.50 11.61 10.37
N ILE A 218 4.13 10.59 9.77
CA ILE A 218 5.58 10.58 9.51
C ILE A 218 5.94 11.30 8.22
N PHE A 219 4.96 11.45 7.31
CA PHE A 219 5.11 12.20 6.07
C PHE A 219 3.75 12.78 5.65
N SER A 220 3.75 14.03 5.22
CA SER A 220 2.56 14.75 4.79
C SER A 220 2.81 15.44 3.46
N VAL A 221 1.80 15.48 2.60
CA VAL A 221 1.86 16.18 1.32
C VAL A 221 0.98 17.42 1.38
N GLU A 222 1.60 18.58 1.30
CA GLU A 222 0.93 19.87 1.20
C GLU A 222 1.19 20.49 -0.18
N LEU A 223 0.11 20.87 -0.86
CA LEU A 223 0.16 21.50 -2.19
C LEU A 223 -0.71 22.76 -2.17
N ASN A 224 -0.11 23.91 -2.48
CA ASN A 224 -0.81 25.19 -2.62
C ASN A 224 -1.70 25.55 -1.40
N GLY A 225 -1.20 25.30 -0.19
CA GLY A 225 -1.88 25.61 1.07
C GLY A 225 -2.99 24.62 1.45
N LEU A 226 -3.06 23.47 0.78
CA LEU A 226 -3.94 22.37 1.12
C LEU A 226 -3.14 21.12 1.45
N HIS A 227 -3.56 20.45 2.51
CA HIS A 227 -3.03 19.18 2.92
C HIS A 227 -3.79 18.05 2.20
N TYR A 228 -3.08 17.21 1.45
CA TYR A 228 -3.65 16.24 0.52
C TYR A 228 -3.52 14.80 1.00
N ALA A 229 -2.40 14.42 1.61
CA ALA A 229 -2.13 13.04 1.99
C ALA A 229 -1.25 12.99 3.23
N ASP A 230 -1.49 12.00 4.07
CA ASP A 230 -0.66 11.64 5.21
C ASP A 230 -0.26 10.18 5.15
N VAL A 231 0.96 9.91 5.61
CA VAL A 231 1.52 8.58 5.84
C VAL A 231 1.74 8.41 7.33
N TYR A 232 1.19 7.33 7.87
CA TYR A 232 1.32 6.92 9.26
C TYR A 232 2.04 5.56 9.32
N PRO A 233 2.79 5.28 10.41
CA PRO A 233 3.29 3.94 10.66
C PRO A 233 2.10 2.99 10.87
N GLY A 234 2.18 1.80 10.28
CA GLY A 234 1.26 0.70 10.56
C GLY A 234 1.55 0.05 11.92
N PRO A 235 0.90 -1.07 12.25
CA PRO A 235 -0.23 -1.68 11.54
C PRO A 235 -1.51 -0.81 11.59
N ALA A 236 -2.50 -1.13 10.76
CA ALA A 236 -3.76 -0.39 10.76
C ALA A 236 -4.65 -0.72 11.96
N LEU A 237 -5.42 0.29 12.39
CA LEU A 237 -6.48 0.12 13.38
C LEU A 237 -7.54 -0.87 12.86
N GLN A 238 -7.82 -1.91 13.65
CA GLN A 238 -8.83 -2.93 13.35
C GLN A 238 -10.16 -2.54 13.97
N LEU A 239 -11.13 -2.22 13.12
CA LEU A 239 -12.50 -1.88 13.55
C LEU A 239 -13.24 -3.14 13.98
N LEU A 240 -13.87 -3.09 15.15
CA LEU A 240 -14.66 -4.18 15.68
C LEU A 240 -16.10 -4.09 15.15
N PRO A 241 -16.74 -5.22 14.82
CA PRO A 241 -18.15 -5.21 14.46
C PRO A 241 -18.99 -4.74 15.65
N PRO A 242 -20.15 -4.09 15.41
CA PRO A 242 -21.09 -3.81 16.48
C PRO A 242 -21.48 -5.11 17.17
N SER A 243 -21.49 -5.13 18.51
CA SER A 243 -21.87 -6.32 19.28
C SER A 243 -23.26 -6.81 18.87
N THR A 244 -23.34 -8.00 18.28
CA THR A 244 -24.62 -8.64 17.88
C THR A 244 -25.22 -9.55 18.95
N GLY A 245 -24.58 -9.64 20.12
CA GLY A 245 -24.90 -10.57 21.21
C GLY A 245 -25.92 -10.04 22.22
N SER A 246 -26.67 -10.97 22.81
CA SER A 246 -27.63 -10.83 23.92
C SER A 246 -26.98 -10.49 25.27
N GLY A 247 -25.90 -9.72 25.28
CA GLY A 247 -25.39 -9.08 26.49
C GLY A 247 -26.37 -8.00 26.95
N GLN A 248 -26.34 -7.64 28.24
CA GLN A 248 -27.04 -6.42 28.65
C GLN A 248 -26.45 -5.27 27.83
N ALA A 249 -27.30 -4.50 27.14
CA ALA A 249 -26.90 -3.38 26.29
C ALA A 249 -26.16 -2.22 27.04
N ALA A 250 -25.71 -2.47 28.27
CA ALA A 250 -25.07 -1.54 29.18
C ALA A 250 -23.56 -1.81 29.38
N ASP A 251 -23.03 -2.95 28.92
CA ASP A 251 -21.59 -3.21 29.07
C ASP A 251 -20.78 -2.40 28.05
N PRO A 252 -19.71 -1.71 28.49
CA PRO A 252 -18.88 -0.87 27.64
C PRO A 252 -18.22 -1.68 26.54
N GLN A 253 -18.39 -1.27 25.29
CA GLN A 253 -17.88 -1.98 24.12
C GLN A 253 -16.70 -1.24 23.49
N PRO A 254 -15.56 -1.92 23.24
CA PRO A 254 -14.51 -1.37 22.41
C PRO A 254 -15.01 -1.25 20.96
N ILE A 255 -14.54 -0.22 20.25
CA ILE A 255 -14.90 0.03 18.84
C ILE A 255 -13.78 -0.38 17.89
N ALA A 256 -12.55 -0.44 18.38
CA ALA A 256 -11.40 -0.85 17.59
C ALA A 256 -10.22 -1.27 18.48
N PHE A 257 -9.25 -1.95 17.90
CA PHE A 257 -7.97 -2.23 18.54
C PHE A 257 -6.83 -2.18 17.53
N ARG A 258 -5.60 -1.98 18.00
CA ARG A 258 -4.40 -1.93 17.16
C ARG A 258 -3.20 -2.51 17.91
N PRO A 259 -2.69 -3.68 17.50
CA PRO A 259 -1.33 -4.08 17.83
C PRO A 259 -0.34 -3.09 17.19
N LEU A 260 0.63 -2.59 17.95
CA LEU A 260 1.63 -1.64 17.41
C LEU A 260 2.70 -2.34 16.56
N THR A 261 2.69 -3.67 16.50
CA THR A 261 3.48 -4.49 15.59
C THR A 261 2.60 -5.51 14.87
N SER A 262 2.96 -5.84 13.64
CA SER A 262 2.26 -6.81 12.78
C SER A 262 2.16 -8.23 13.34
N TYR A 263 3.08 -8.57 14.23
CA TYR A 263 3.18 -9.86 14.93
C TYR A 263 3.81 -9.59 16.29
N GLY A 264 3.59 -10.47 17.26
CA GLY A 264 4.29 -10.43 18.54
C GLY A 264 5.60 -11.22 18.47
N GLN A 265 6.65 -10.71 19.10
CA GLN A 265 7.90 -11.43 19.26
C GLN A 265 7.90 -12.15 20.61
N ILE A 266 8.02 -13.47 20.59
CA ILE A 266 8.02 -14.30 21.81
C ILE A 266 9.16 -13.85 22.74
N GLY A 267 8.85 -13.69 24.03
CA GLY A 267 9.78 -13.16 25.03
C GLY A 267 9.95 -11.63 25.03
N GLN A 268 9.33 -10.89 24.10
CA GLN A 268 9.31 -9.43 24.06
C GLN A 268 7.91 -8.89 24.39
N PRO A 269 7.80 -7.65 24.88
CA PRO A 269 6.50 -7.04 25.11
C PRO A 269 5.76 -6.77 23.80
N LEU A 270 4.46 -7.07 23.77
CA LEU A 270 3.53 -6.69 22.72
C LEU A 270 2.70 -5.49 23.19
N GLU A 271 2.76 -4.41 22.42
CA GLU A 271 1.99 -3.19 22.70
C GLU A 271 0.69 -3.17 21.89
N ILE A 272 -0.40 -2.83 22.56
CA ILE A 272 -1.75 -2.85 21.99
C ILE A 272 -2.54 -1.64 22.47
N ASP A 273 -3.14 -0.94 21.52
CA ASP A 273 -4.14 0.08 21.77
C ASP A 273 -5.54 -0.53 21.66
N VAL A 274 -6.41 -0.23 22.61
CA VAL A 274 -7.85 -0.51 22.51
C VAL A 274 -8.58 0.82 22.53
N VAL A 275 -9.44 1.04 21.54
CA VAL A 275 -10.16 2.30 21.33
C VAL A 275 -11.61 2.12 21.76
N TRP A 276 -12.09 3.10 22.52
CA TRP A 276 -13.41 3.12 23.13
C TRP A 276 -14.15 4.40 22.73
N PRO A 277 -15.48 4.35 22.58
CA PRO A 277 -16.26 5.56 22.43
C PRO A 277 -16.26 6.33 23.77
N ALA A 278 -16.13 7.66 23.74
CA ALA A 278 -16.36 8.45 24.93
C ALA A 278 -17.87 8.56 25.19
N GLY A 279 -18.30 8.27 26.41
CA GLY A 279 -19.72 8.26 26.76
C GLY A 279 -19.98 7.83 28.20
N GLU A 280 -21.24 7.56 28.52
CA GLU A 280 -21.66 7.20 29.88
C GLU A 280 -21.32 5.76 30.27
N ALA A 281 -21.20 4.85 29.29
CA ALA A 281 -20.79 3.47 29.50
C ALA A 281 -19.30 3.31 29.15
N LEU A 282 -18.44 3.42 30.17
CA LEU A 282 -16.99 3.21 30.07
C LEU A 282 -16.58 1.94 30.81
N PRO A 283 -15.52 1.23 30.38
CA PRO A 283 -15.02 0.10 31.13
C PRO A 283 -14.48 0.56 32.47
N VAL A 284 -14.66 -0.30 33.48
CA VAL A 284 -14.12 -0.06 34.82
C VAL A 284 -12.60 -0.14 34.71
N ALA A 285 -11.91 0.97 34.97
CA ALA A 285 -10.46 0.99 34.94
C ALA A 285 -9.88 0.26 36.19
N PRO A 286 -8.74 -0.46 36.06
CA PRO A 286 -7.96 -0.63 34.84
C PRO A 286 -8.61 -1.61 33.87
N VAL A 287 -8.53 -1.31 32.57
CA VAL A 287 -8.95 -2.21 31.49
C VAL A 287 -7.94 -3.34 31.41
N VAL A 288 -8.38 -4.59 31.31
CA VAL A 288 -7.47 -5.73 31.18
C VAL A 288 -7.55 -6.32 29.77
N VAL A 289 -6.42 -6.33 29.08
CA VAL A 289 -6.24 -7.09 27.83
C VAL A 289 -5.50 -8.38 28.14
N SER A 290 -5.98 -9.50 27.59
CA SER A 290 -5.38 -10.81 27.75
C SER A 290 -5.10 -11.49 26.41
N LEU A 291 -4.11 -12.38 26.45
CA LEU A 291 -3.71 -13.26 25.36
C LEU A 291 -4.12 -14.69 25.71
N ALA A 292 -4.75 -15.40 24.77
CA ALA A 292 -5.10 -16.82 24.88
C ALA A 292 -4.73 -17.56 23.58
N ALA A 293 -4.77 -18.89 23.59
CA ALA A 293 -4.51 -19.66 22.36
C ALA A 293 -5.60 -19.41 21.31
N SER A 294 -5.25 -19.48 20.02
CA SER A 294 -6.22 -19.32 18.92
C SER A 294 -7.22 -20.49 18.86
N GLY A 295 -8.42 -20.23 18.32
CA GLY A 295 -9.50 -21.22 18.17
C GLY A 295 -10.34 -21.44 19.44
N GLU A 296 -9.96 -20.82 20.55
CA GLU A 296 -10.68 -20.87 21.80
C GLU A 296 -11.82 -19.84 21.82
N GLN A 297 -13.06 -20.26 22.10
CA GLN A 297 -14.24 -19.37 22.06
C GLN A 297 -14.81 -19.02 23.45
N SER A 298 -14.05 -19.24 24.53
CA SER A 298 -14.53 -19.03 25.90
C SER A 298 -13.67 -18.04 26.66
N SER A 299 -14.32 -17.06 27.31
CA SER A 299 -13.68 -16.08 28.20
C SER A 299 -13.19 -16.66 29.54
N GLN A 300 -13.45 -17.95 29.81
CA GLN A 300 -13.06 -18.63 31.06
C GLN A 300 -11.68 -19.29 31.00
N ILE A 301 -10.92 -19.07 29.92
CA ILE A 301 -9.64 -19.74 29.70
C ILE A 301 -8.53 -18.95 30.39
N PRO A 302 -7.58 -19.63 31.07
CA PRO A 302 -6.47 -18.95 31.71
C PRO A 302 -5.66 -18.15 30.67
N ALA A 303 -5.58 -16.84 30.91
CA ALA A 303 -4.76 -15.95 30.11
C ALA A 303 -3.29 -16.39 30.16
N LEU A 304 -2.68 -16.54 28.98
CA LEU A 304 -1.25 -16.82 28.83
C LEU A 304 -0.38 -15.59 29.11
N ALA A 305 -0.94 -14.41 28.85
CA ALA A 305 -0.39 -13.12 29.24
C ALA A 305 -1.54 -12.13 29.46
N GLN A 306 -1.34 -11.14 30.33
CA GLN A 306 -2.32 -10.07 30.55
C GLN A 306 -1.62 -8.76 30.88
N ALA A 307 -2.28 -7.64 30.56
CA ALA A 307 -1.81 -6.31 30.90
C ALA A 307 -2.98 -5.37 31.21
N GLU A 308 -2.83 -4.64 32.31
CA GLU A 308 -3.70 -3.54 32.69
C GLU A 308 -3.35 -2.28 31.88
N GLY A 309 -4.37 -1.55 31.45
CA GLY A 309 -4.26 -0.28 30.74
C GLY A 309 -5.19 0.77 31.36
N GLN A 310 -4.70 2.01 31.45
CA GLN A 310 -5.53 3.15 31.87
C GLN A 310 -6.20 3.79 30.65
N LEU A 311 -7.46 4.17 30.82
CA LEU A 311 -8.17 4.96 29.82
C LEU A 311 -7.64 6.40 29.81
N THR A 312 -7.33 6.88 28.61
CA THR A 312 -6.93 8.27 28.37
C THR A 312 -7.75 8.85 27.23
N ALA A 313 -7.96 10.16 27.23
CA ALA A 313 -8.67 10.83 26.15
C ALA A 313 -7.78 10.94 24.91
N LEU A 314 -8.24 10.41 23.79
CA LEU A 314 -7.57 10.51 22.49
C LEU A 314 -8.17 11.65 21.65
N ALA A 315 -9.50 11.72 21.59
CA ALA A 315 -10.26 12.77 20.92
C ALA A 315 -11.52 13.09 21.76
N PRO A 316 -12.28 14.16 21.45
CA PRO A 316 -13.46 14.54 22.24
C PRO A 316 -14.49 13.42 22.45
N ASP A 317 -14.57 12.48 21.50
CA ASP A 317 -15.48 11.33 21.52
C ASP A 317 -14.76 9.97 21.48
N LEU A 318 -13.43 9.94 21.67
CA LEU A 318 -12.63 8.71 21.65
C LEU A 318 -11.72 8.65 22.87
N LEU A 319 -11.74 7.50 23.55
CA LEU A 319 -10.76 7.14 24.56
C LEU A 319 -9.88 6.02 24.04
N VAL A 320 -8.67 5.92 24.58
CA VAL A 320 -7.73 4.84 24.29
C VAL A 320 -7.18 4.27 25.59
N SER A 321 -7.09 2.95 25.67
CA SER A 321 -6.29 2.26 26.69
C SER A 321 -5.08 1.63 26.02
N HIS A 322 -3.90 1.92 26.57
CA HIS A 322 -2.63 1.39 26.11
C HIS A 322 -2.22 0.21 26.98
N HIS A 323 -1.90 -0.93 26.36
CA HIS A 323 -1.56 -2.17 27.04
C HIS A 323 -0.20 -2.67 26.58
N ARG A 324 0.61 -3.15 27.53
CA ARG A 324 1.94 -3.73 27.26
C ARG A 324 1.99 -5.15 27.80
N LEU A 325 1.63 -6.12 26.97
CA LEU A 325 1.60 -7.53 27.35
C LEU A 325 3.01 -8.11 27.33
N SER A 326 3.47 -8.64 28.45
CA SER A 326 4.73 -9.37 28.50
C SER A 326 4.52 -10.79 28.00
N LEU A 327 5.02 -11.12 26.81
CA LEU A 327 4.88 -12.44 26.22
C LEU A 327 5.87 -13.41 26.88
N PRO A 328 5.42 -14.53 27.48
CA PRO A 328 6.32 -15.57 27.99
C PRO A 328 7.24 -16.11 26.90
N ALA A 329 8.48 -16.44 27.26
CA ALA A 329 9.50 -16.91 26.32
C ALA A 329 9.30 -18.38 25.89
N ASP A 330 8.47 -19.14 26.61
CA ASP A 330 8.13 -20.54 26.37
C ASP A 330 6.88 -20.72 25.49
N LEU A 331 6.27 -19.62 25.03
CA LEU A 331 5.18 -19.68 24.07
C LEU A 331 5.63 -20.33 22.75
N ALA A 332 4.72 -21.07 22.13
CA ALA A 332 4.92 -21.59 20.79
C ALA A 332 4.69 -20.49 19.74
N ARG A 333 5.26 -20.66 18.55
CA ARG A 333 4.88 -19.86 17.38
C ARG A 333 3.45 -20.17 16.98
N GLY A 334 2.78 -19.20 16.36
CA GLY A 334 1.47 -19.41 15.75
C GLY A 334 0.46 -18.31 16.11
N PRO A 335 -0.82 -18.51 15.76
CA PRO A 335 -1.88 -17.54 16.05
C PRO A 335 -2.32 -17.60 17.51
N TYR A 336 -2.61 -16.43 18.07
CA TYR A 336 -3.14 -16.23 19.41
C TYR A 336 -4.29 -15.24 19.40
N SER A 337 -5.25 -15.43 20.28
CA SER A 337 -6.42 -14.56 20.41
C SER A 337 -6.17 -13.46 21.44
N LEU A 338 -6.55 -12.23 21.10
CA LEU A 338 -6.55 -11.07 21.98
C LEU A 338 -7.95 -10.82 22.50
N TRP A 339 -8.06 -10.61 23.80
CA TRP A 339 -9.32 -10.40 24.50
C TRP A 339 -9.26 -9.15 25.36
N VAL A 340 -10.40 -8.50 25.57
CA VAL A 340 -10.56 -7.41 26.53
C VAL A 340 -11.88 -7.60 27.25
N GLU A 341 -11.87 -7.60 28.59
CA GLU A 341 -13.08 -7.77 29.41
C GLU A 341 -13.97 -8.98 28.99
N GLY A 342 -13.34 -10.07 28.54
CA GLY A 342 -14.05 -11.29 28.07
C GLY A 342 -14.61 -11.21 26.65
N GLN A 343 -14.38 -10.12 25.91
CA GLN A 343 -14.72 -9.95 24.50
C GLN A 343 -13.49 -10.21 23.61
N LEU A 344 -13.69 -10.97 22.53
CA LEU A 344 -12.65 -11.20 21.51
C LEU A 344 -12.41 -9.91 20.72
N LEU A 345 -11.16 -9.46 20.69
CA LEU A 345 -10.71 -8.36 19.84
C LEU A 345 -10.35 -8.89 18.45
N GLY A 346 -9.50 -9.91 18.38
CA GLY A 346 -9.03 -10.51 17.14
C GLY A 346 -7.84 -11.43 17.38
N GLU A 347 -7.13 -11.78 16.32
CA GLU A 347 -5.95 -12.64 16.40
C GLU A 347 -4.66 -11.89 16.10
N ILE A 348 -3.57 -12.33 16.72
CA ILE A 348 -2.20 -11.91 16.41
C ILE A 348 -1.30 -13.13 16.27
N GLU A 349 -0.39 -13.07 15.32
CA GLU A 349 0.61 -14.11 15.12
C GLU A 349 1.82 -13.86 16.03
N LEU A 350 2.25 -14.88 16.77
CA LEU A 350 3.48 -14.86 17.56
C LEU A 350 4.60 -15.60 16.84
N ARG A 351 5.78 -15.00 16.84
CA ARG A 351 6.97 -15.47 16.13
C ARG A 351 8.17 -15.56 17.08
N ASN A 352 9.06 -16.51 16.82
CA ASN A 352 10.27 -16.71 17.60
C ASN A 352 11.49 -16.13 16.88
N PHE A 353 12.35 -15.44 17.63
CA PHE A 353 13.60 -14.83 17.17
C PHE A 353 14.81 -15.30 17.98
N GLN A 354 14.57 -16.15 18.98
CA GLN A 354 15.60 -16.68 19.86
C GLN A 354 16.06 -18.02 19.34
N ILE A 355 17.38 -18.18 19.22
CA ILE A 355 18.00 -19.48 18.94
C ILE A 355 17.88 -20.32 20.24
N PRO A 356 17.27 -21.51 20.20
CA PRO A 356 17.16 -22.36 21.38
C PRO A 356 18.55 -22.70 21.95
N ALA A 357 18.72 -22.54 23.26
CA ALA A 357 20.01 -22.66 23.93
C ALA A 357 20.52 -24.10 24.00
N GLU A 358 19.63 -25.08 23.85
CA GLU A 358 19.89 -26.51 23.82
C GLU A 358 20.53 -26.99 22.51
N LEU A 359 20.41 -26.23 21.43
CA LEU A 359 20.98 -26.60 20.13
C LEU A 359 22.47 -26.26 20.05
N ASN A 360 23.23 -27.08 19.33
CA ASN A 360 24.60 -26.75 18.97
C ASN A 360 24.60 -25.58 18.00
N GLN A 361 25.02 -24.42 18.46
CA GLN A 361 25.02 -23.20 17.66
C GLN A 361 26.10 -23.25 16.57
N VAL A 362 25.76 -22.73 15.40
CA VAL A 362 26.67 -22.61 14.25
C VAL A 362 26.64 -21.18 13.74
N GLN A 363 27.79 -20.73 13.25
CA GLN A 363 27.96 -19.41 12.65
C GLN A 363 28.39 -19.56 11.19
N ASP A 364 28.13 -18.54 10.39
CA ASP A 364 28.56 -18.43 8.99
C ASP A 364 28.03 -19.51 8.03
N VAL A 365 26.98 -20.25 8.41
CA VAL A 365 26.29 -21.22 7.54
C VAL A 365 25.07 -20.57 6.90
N VAL A 366 25.27 -19.85 5.79
CA VAL A 366 24.20 -19.13 5.09
C VAL A 366 23.98 -19.68 3.69
N PHE A 367 22.82 -20.29 3.46
CA PHE A 367 22.39 -20.83 2.18
C PHE A 367 21.82 -19.73 1.29
N GLY A 368 22.43 -19.56 0.12
CA GLY A 368 21.96 -18.62 -0.91
C GLY A 368 21.90 -17.15 -0.47
N GLN A 369 22.58 -16.79 0.63
CA GLN A 369 22.45 -15.48 1.31
C GLN A 369 21.02 -15.18 1.82
N GLN A 370 20.14 -16.18 1.92
CA GLN A 370 18.72 -16.00 2.25
C GLN A 370 18.29 -16.69 3.54
N ILE A 371 18.89 -17.83 3.88
CA ILE A 371 18.53 -18.64 5.06
C ILE A 371 19.81 -19.11 5.74
N ALA A 372 19.95 -18.84 7.04
CA ALA A 372 21.06 -19.32 7.84
C ALA A 372 20.67 -20.57 8.65
N LEU A 373 21.57 -21.53 8.75
CA LEU A 373 21.51 -22.58 9.77
C LEU A 373 22.23 -22.06 11.01
N THR A 374 21.47 -21.84 12.09
CA THR A 374 21.98 -21.19 13.31
C THR A 374 22.17 -22.15 14.48
N GLY A 375 21.50 -23.30 14.43
CA GLY A 375 21.66 -24.35 15.43
C GLY A 375 21.25 -25.71 14.90
N TYR A 376 21.80 -26.77 15.48
CA TYR A 376 21.39 -28.14 15.19
C TYR A 376 21.55 -29.05 16.41
N GLN A 377 20.78 -30.12 16.44
CA GLN A 377 20.95 -31.25 17.35
C GLN A 377 20.56 -32.52 16.57
N PHE A 378 21.14 -33.65 16.93
CA PHE A 378 20.73 -34.91 16.36
C PHE A 378 20.72 -36.00 17.44
N GLU A 379 19.78 -36.93 17.28
CA GLU A 379 19.49 -37.99 18.23
C GLU A 379 19.40 -39.31 17.44
N PRO A 380 20.51 -40.04 17.33
CA PRO A 380 20.53 -41.31 16.62
C PRO A 380 19.90 -42.41 17.49
N THR A 381 19.03 -43.20 16.89
CA THR A 381 18.48 -44.43 17.46
C THR A 381 18.75 -45.62 16.54
N ALA A 382 18.26 -46.81 16.92
CA ALA A 382 18.39 -48.01 16.07
C ALA A 382 17.51 -47.95 14.80
N ASP A 383 16.40 -47.23 14.86
CA ASP A 383 15.35 -47.24 13.82
C ASP A 383 15.24 -45.92 13.06
N TYR A 384 15.71 -44.82 13.65
CA TYR A 384 15.70 -43.49 13.04
C TYR A 384 16.83 -42.59 13.54
N LEU A 385 17.16 -41.58 12.75
CA LEU A 385 17.96 -40.43 13.15
C LEU A 385 17.03 -39.21 13.28
N GLY A 386 16.87 -38.71 14.51
CA GLY A 386 16.22 -37.43 14.75
C GLY A 386 17.22 -36.31 14.47
N VAL A 387 16.81 -35.28 13.72
CA VAL A 387 17.60 -34.09 13.44
C VAL A 387 16.74 -32.86 13.69
N THR A 388 17.11 -32.07 14.68
CA THR A 388 16.51 -30.77 14.97
C THR A 388 17.43 -29.69 14.44
N VAL A 389 16.88 -28.72 13.72
CA VAL A 389 17.64 -27.56 13.20
C VAL A 389 16.91 -26.28 13.52
N ALA A 390 17.68 -25.22 13.78
CA ALA A 390 17.20 -23.85 13.87
C ALA A 390 17.65 -23.08 12.64
N TRP A 391 16.69 -22.74 11.80
CA TRP A 391 16.88 -21.89 10.63
C TRP A 391 16.64 -20.43 10.99
N GLN A 392 17.31 -19.50 10.33
CA GLN A 392 17.05 -18.07 10.47
C GLN A 392 16.88 -17.40 9.11
N GLY A 393 15.79 -16.67 8.91
CA GLY A 393 15.56 -15.89 7.69
C GLY A 393 16.51 -14.70 7.59
N GLN A 394 17.28 -14.58 6.50
CA GLN A 394 18.22 -13.46 6.30
C GLN A 394 17.62 -12.33 5.46
N THR A 395 16.76 -12.68 4.52
CA THR A 395 15.97 -11.74 3.68
C THR A 395 14.51 -11.71 4.12
N VAL A 396 13.71 -10.77 3.63
CA VAL A 396 12.25 -10.77 3.82
C VAL A 396 11.56 -11.53 2.68
N GLU A 397 12.02 -11.35 1.45
CA GLU A 397 11.49 -12.04 0.29
C GLU A 397 12.35 -13.25 -0.09
N ARG A 398 11.68 -14.37 -0.32
CA ARG A 398 12.26 -15.64 -0.78
C ARG A 398 11.15 -16.58 -1.25
N PRO A 399 11.43 -17.50 -2.19
CA PRO A 399 10.49 -18.55 -2.55
C PRO A 399 10.35 -19.59 -1.42
N ASP A 400 9.44 -20.53 -1.62
CA ASP A 400 9.29 -21.68 -0.75
C ASP A 400 10.36 -22.73 -1.05
N TYR A 401 11.14 -23.08 -0.04
CA TYR A 401 12.19 -24.09 -0.12
C TYR A 401 11.76 -25.39 0.57
N THR A 402 12.30 -26.50 0.07
CA THR A 402 12.23 -27.82 0.74
C THR A 402 13.56 -28.10 1.41
N VAL A 403 13.50 -28.54 2.66
CA VAL A 403 14.68 -28.99 3.41
C VAL A 403 14.90 -30.46 3.13
N PHE A 404 16.14 -30.84 2.89
CA PHE A 404 16.55 -32.23 2.87
C PHE A 404 17.48 -32.53 4.04
N VAL A 405 17.32 -33.72 4.62
CA VAL A 405 18.29 -34.34 5.53
C VAL A 405 18.64 -35.70 4.94
N GLN A 406 19.91 -35.92 4.63
CA GLN A 406 20.37 -37.13 3.94
C GLN A 406 21.50 -37.80 4.73
N ILE A 407 21.46 -39.13 4.77
CA ILE A 407 22.51 -39.99 5.28
C ILE A 407 23.25 -40.57 4.08
N LEU A 408 24.52 -40.23 3.94
CA LEU A 408 25.40 -40.70 2.87
C LEU A 408 26.40 -41.73 3.41
N ALA A 409 26.78 -42.71 2.60
CA ALA A 409 27.91 -43.58 2.92
C ALA A 409 29.22 -42.78 2.80
N ALA A 410 30.10 -42.83 3.81
CA ALA A 410 31.29 -41.96 3.85
C ALA A 410 32.34 -42.32 2.78
N ASP A 411 32.35 -43.55 2.29
CA ASP A 411 33.28 -44.07 1.29
C ASP A 411 32.81 -43.83 -0.15
N THR A 412 31.53 -44.01 -0.44
CA THR A 412 30.97 -43.86 -1.80
C THR A 412 30.29 -42.51 -2.04
N GLY A 413 29.86 -41.82 -0.98
CA GLY A 413 29.00 -40.64 -1.06
C GLY A 413 27.55 -40.95 -1.47
N GLU A 414 27.17 -42.23 -1.59
CA GLU A 414 25.83 -42.64 -2.00
C GLU A 414 24.80 -42.33 -0.90
N ARG A 415 23.64 -41.80 -1.28
CA ARG A 415 22.50 -41.59 -0.36
C ARG A 415 21.93 -42.94 0.04
N VAL A 416 22.01 -43.24 1.34
CA VAL A 416 21.51 -44.49 1.92
C VAL A 416 20.12 -44.30 2.54
N ALA A 417 19.86 -43.13 3.13
CA ALA A 417 18.56 -42.74 3.65
C ALA A 417 18.42 -41.22 3.60
N GLY A 418 17.20 -40.70 3.76
CA GLY A 418 16.99 -39.27 3.90
C GLY A 418 15.52 -38.89 3.76
N VAL A 419 15.19 -37.69 4.20
CA VAL A 419 13.87 -37.09 4.09
C VAL A 419 13.97 -35.75 3.37
N ASP A 420 12.93 -35.41 2.63
CA ASP A 420 12.76 -34.15 1.93
C ASP A 420 11.38 -33.62 2.33
N THR A 421 11.32 -32.49 3.03
CA THR A 421 10.06 -31.89 3.48
C THR A 421 10.14 -30.37 3.50
N PRO A 422 9.07 -29.66 3.14
CA PRO A 422 8.96 -28.24 3.44
C PRO A 422 9.08 -28.01 4.96
N PRO A 423 9.60 -26.85 5.40
CA PRO A 423 9.70 -26.56 6.83
C PRO A 423 8.38 -26.67 7.57
N LEU A 424 8.42 -27.24 8.77
CA LEU A 424 7.25 -27.55 9.59
C LEU A 424 6.16 -28.28 8.79
N LYS A 425 6.56 -29.22 7.93
CA LYS A 425 5.68 -30.01 7.06
C LYS A 425 4.78 -29.15 6.15
N GLY A 426 5.21 -27.92 5.83
CA GLY A 426 4.50 -26.97 4.99
C GLY A 426 3.55 -26.04 5.75
N GLU A 427 3.45 -26.13 7.07
CA GLU A 427 2.65 -25.20 7.88
C GLU A 427 3.29 -23.80 7.94
N TRP A 428 4.62 -23.73 7.86
CA TRP A 428 5.38 -22.48 7.92
C TRP A 428 6.42 -22.37 6.79
N PRO A 429 5.95 -22.23 5.54
CA PRO A 429 6.84 -22.21 4.38
C PRO A 429 7.78 -21.01 4.41
N THR A 430 8.96 -21.12 3.77
CA THR A 430 10.03 -20.13 3.92
C THR A 430 9.68 -18.74 3.41
N SER A 431 8.73 -18.59 2.48
CA SER A 431 8.21 -17.29 2.05
C SER A 431 7.49 -16.51 3.16
N ARG A 432 7.02 -17.18 4.22
CA ARG A 432 6.37 -16.52 5.36
C ARG A 432 7.33 -15.96 6.39
N TRP A 433 8.57 -16.43 6.40
CA TRP A 433 9.52 -16.07 7.44
C TRP A 433 9.88 -14.59 7.30
N VAL A 434 9.99 -13.87 8.42
CA VAL A 434 10.53 -12.50 8.39
C VAL A 434 12.04 -12.52 8.61
N LYS A 435 12.67 -11.37 8.39
CA LYS A 435 14.09 -11.20 8.67
C LYS A 435 14.36 -11.47 10.15
N ASP A 436 15.44 -12.22 10.40
CA ASP A 436 15.96 -12.63 11.70
C ASP A 436 15.04 -13.58 12.51
N GLU A 437 13.87 -13.95 11.98
CA GLU A 437 13.00 -14.98 12.56
C GLU A 437 13.74 -16.32 12.59
N VAL A 438 13.72 -16.97 13.75
CA VAL A 438 14.28 -18.29 13.96
C VAL A 438 13.15 -19.31 13.85
N VAL A 439 13.31 -20.33 13.00
CA VAL A 439 12.37 -21.45 12.82
C VAL A 439 13.06 -22.75 13.19
N THR A 440 12.64 -23.33 14.31
CA THR A 440 13.08 -24.67 14.75
C THR A 440 12.22 -25.72 14.10
N ASP A 441 12.84 -26.73 13.48
CA ASP A 441 12.16 -27.83 12.81
C ASP A 441 12.82 -29.16 13.15
N GLU A 442 12.04 -30.24 13.10
CA GLU A 442 12.46 -31.59 13.45
C GLU A 442 12.22 -32.57 12.29
N TYR A 443 13.28 -33.28 11.93
CA TYR A 443 13.28 -34.26 10.85
C TYR A 443 13.62 -35.64 11.39
N LEU A 444 12.78 -36.62 11.04
CA LEU A 444 13.00 -38.02 11.36
C LEU A 444 13.42 -38.77 10.09
N VAL A 445 14.68 -39.19 10.03
CA VAL A 445 15.19 -40.03 8.93
C VAL A 445 15.13 -41.49 9.36
N ALA A 446 14.25 -42.27 8.74
CA ALA A 446 14.16 -43.71 9.02
C ALA A 446 15.46 -44.42 8.59
N ILE A 447 15.95 -45.32 9.43
CA ILE A 447 17.12 -46.17 9.18
C ILE A 447 16.60 -47.54 8.70
N PRO A 448 16.86 -47.94 7.43
CA PRO A 448 16.40 -49.22 6.91
C PRO A 448 16.90 -50.44 7.70
N PRO A 449 16.10 -51.51 7.84
CA PRO A 449 16.56 -52.77 8.41
C PRO A 449 17.76 -53.31 7.63
N GLY A 450 18.82 -53.73 8.35
CA GLY A 450 20.06 -54.21 7.73
C GLY A 450 21.07 -53.11 7.39
N PHE A 451 20.87 -51.88 7.88
CA PHE A 451 21.87 -50.82 7.82
C PHE A 451 23.21 -51.31 8.40
N PRO A 452 24.28 -51.42 7.59
CA PRO A 452 25.53 -51.96 8.08
C PRO A 452 26.19 -50.98 9.07
N PRO A 453 26.88 -51.46 10.11
CA PRO A 453 27.72 -50.60 10.93
C PRO A 453 28.79 -49.94 10.07
N GLY A 454 28.96 -48.63 10.18
CA GLY A 454 29.86 -47.91 9.30
C GLY A 454 29.96 -46.42 9.62
N HIS A 455 30.82 -45.75 8.86
CA HIS A 455 30.90 -44.30 8.85
C HIS A 455 29.91 -43.78 7.81
N TYR A 456 29.03 -42.90 8.26
CA TYR A 456 28.09 -42.22 7.39
C TYR A 456 28.42 -40.73 7.36
N LEU A 457 27.74 -39.93 6.56
CA LEU A 457 27.79 -38.47 6.61
C LEU A 457 26.35 -38.01 6.66
N VAL A 458 26.01 -37.12 7.59
CA VAL A 458 24.67 -36.54 7.66
C VAL A 458 24.77 -35.13 7.12
N ILE A 459 24.06 -34.87 6.03
CA ILE A 459 24.04 -33.56 5.39
C ILE A 459 22.65 -32.95 5.46
N VAL A 460 22.59 -31.63 5.59
CA VAL A 460 21.36 -30.84 5.55
C VAL A 460 21.49 -29.72 4.54
N GLY A 461 20.43 -29.43 3.80
CA GLY A 461 20.41 -28.31 2.87
C GLY A 461 19.02 -27.99 2.39
N LEU A 462 18.92 -26.98 1.53
CA LEU A 462 17.65 -26.50 0.98
C LEU A 462 17.69 -26.53 -0.54
N TYR A 463 16.53 -26.79 -1.15
CA TYR A 463 16.35 -26.67 -2.58
C TYR A 463 14.98 -26.08 -2.93
N GLN A 464 14.92 -25.44 -4.09
CA GLN A 464 13.67 -24.95 -4.64
C GLN A 464 12.90 -26.12 -5.29
N PRO A 465 11.68 -26.44 -4.84
CA PRO A 465 10.97 -27.64 -5.27
C PRO A 465 10.58 -27.61 -6.76
N GLU A 466 10.30 -26.44 -7.34
CA GLU A 466 9.89 -26.33 -8.75
C GLU A 466 11.04 -26.60 -9.72
N THR A 467 12.27 -26.23 -9.35
CA THR A 467 13.44 -26.29 -10.24
C THR A 467 14.42 -27.39 -9.85
N GLY A 468 14.32 -27.91 -8.61
CA GLY A 468 15.33 -28.80 -8.02
C GLY A 468 16.64 -28.10 -7.68
N GLN A 469 16.73 -26.77 -7.85
CA GLN A 469 17.95 -26.02 -7.62
C GLN A 469 18.26 -25.95 -6.12
N ARG A 470 19.42 -26.49 -5.74
CA ARG A 470 19.91 -26.42 -4.36
C ARG A 470 20.55 -25.06 -4.06
N LEU A 471 20.39 -24.60 -2.83
CA LEU A 471 21.04 -23.40 -2.35
C LEU A 471 22.48 -23.70 -1.93
N THR A 472 23.41 -22.82 -2.30
CA THR A 472 24.83 -22.97 -1.99
C THR A 472 25.25 -22.12 -0.81
N LEU A 473 26.23 -22.63 -0.06
CA LEU A 473 27.03 -21.91 0.92
C LEU A 473 28.11 -21.07 0.22
N ALA A 474 28.81 -20.25 1.00
CA ALA A 474 29.86 -19.36 0.50
C ALA A 474 31.06 -20.10 -0.12
N ASP A 475 31.32 -21.34 0.29
CA ASP A 475 32.37 -22.20 -0.25
C ASP A 475 31.95 -22.98 -1.52
N GLY A 476 30.69 -22.79 -1.95
CA GLY A 476 30.12 -23.45 -3.12
C GLY A 476 29.48 -24.81 -2.84
N GLN A 477 29.55 -25.34 -1.60
CA GLN A 477 28.80 -26.54 -1.24
C GLN A 477 27.30 -26.25 -1.18
N ASP A 478 26.48 -27.24 -1.51
CA ASP A 478 25.01 -27.15 -1.52
C ASP A 478 24.34 -27.79 -0.29
N TYR A 479 25.16 -28.15 0.70
CA TYR A 479 24.74 -28.72 1.97
C TYR A 479 25.71 -28.31 3.08
N TRP A 480 25.24 -28.41 4.32
CA TRP A 480 26.06 -28.39 5.52
C TRP A 480 26.24 -29.81 6.05
N LEU A 481 27.48 -30.19 6.38
CA LEU A 481 27.80 -31.46 7.00
C LEU A 481 27.64 -31.35 8.52
N LEU A 482 26.74 -32.15 9.10
CA LEU A 482 26.58 -32.19 10.55
C LEU A 482 27.81 -32.85 11.20
N PRO A 483 28.49 -32.17 12.14
CA PRO A 483 29.65 -32.72 12.83
C PRO A 483 29.29 -33.99 13.62
N TRP A 484 30.03 -35.07 13.36
CA TRP A 484 29.98 -36.43 13.95
C TRP A 484 29.07 -37.45 13.26
N THR A 485 29.69 -38.52 12.76
CA THR A 485 28.99 -39.67 12.20
C THR A 485 29.69 -40.99 12.53
N PHE A 486 29.43 -41.49 13.73
CA PHE A 486 29.63 -42.89 14.06
C PHE A 486 28.30 -43.49 14.49
N ILE A 487 27.64 -44.21 13.58
CA ILE A 487 26.56 -45.12 13.98
C ILE A 487 27.25 -46.44 14.35
N ARG A 488 27.61 -46.60 15.64
CA ARG A 488 27.90 -47.92 16.20
C ARG A 488 26.60 -48.50 16.74
N LYS A 489 26.23 -49.69 16.27
CA LYS A 489 25.25 -50.52 16.96
C LYS A 489 25.85 -51.07 18.25
#